data_AF-A0AAP3YGQ9-F1
#
_entry.id   AF-A0AAP3YGQ9-F1
#
_cell.length_a   1.000
_cell.length_b   1.000
_cell.length_c   1.000
_cell.angle_alpha   90.00
_cell.angle_beta   90.00
_cell.angle_gamma   90.00
#
_symmetry.space_group_name_H-M   'P 1'
#
loop_
_entity.id
_entity.type
_entity.pdbx_description
1 polymer ?
#
loop_
_entity_poly.entity_id
_entity_poly.type
_entity_poly.pdbx_seq_one_letter_code
_entity_poly.pdbx_strand_id
1 'polypeptide(L)'
;MSSDNKIYYERETEELRKKNIRAHRLVRELNDADPEAFETKEALIRELFGTAGEKPGIEHNFHCDIGTNIHVGDHFYAGCNCTI
;
A
#
# COMPACT_ATOMS: atom_id res chain seq x y z
N MET A 1 8.19 9.31 -26.58
CA MET A 1 7.16 10.04 -25.80
C MET A 1 6.70 9.05 -24.75
N SER A 2 6.87 9.24 -23.45
CA SER A 2 6.58 10.45 -22.70
C SER A 2 7.53 10.59 -21.50
N SER A 3 7.84 11.84 -21.17
CA SER A 3 8.49 12.37 -19.98
C SER A 3 8.58 11.45 -18.75
N ASP A 4 9.77 11.42 -18.13
CA ASP A 4 10.00 11.11 -16.71
C ASP A 4 8.76 11.46 -15.87
N ASN A 5 7.97 10.47 -15.45
CA ASN A 5 6.74 10.66 -14.69
C ASN A 5 7.09 10.89 -13.21
N LYS A 6 7.91 11.91 -12.95
CA LYS A 6 8.36 12.28 -11.61
C LYS A 6 7.16 12.84 -10.86
N ILE A 7 6.75 12.12 -9.82
CA ILE A 7 5.72 12.59 -8.91
C ILE A 7 6.39 13.51 -7.88
N TYR A 8 6.01 14.78 -7.90
CA TYR A 8 6.46 15.76 -6.92
C TYR A 8 5.40 15.92 -5.83
N TYR A 9 5.86 15.99 -4.59
CA TYR A 9 5.03 16.28 -3.43
C TYR A 9 5.47 17.57 -2.81
N GLU A 10 4.53 18.50 -2.65
CA GLU A 10 4.73 19.63 -1.76
C GLU A 10 4.39 19.19 -0.33
N ARG A 11 5.39 19.29 0.55
CA ARG A 11 5.23 18.94 1.96
C ARG A 11 4.18 19.85 2.60
N GLU A 12 3.58 19.34 3.67
CA GLU A 12 2.64 20.09 4.52
C GLU A 12 1.31 20.49 3.86
N THR A 13 1.10 20.13 2.60
CA THR A 13 -0.18 20.30 1.91
C THR A 13 -1.26 19.39 2.49
N GLU A 14 -2.49 19.90 2.50
CA GLU A 14 -3.65 19.15 2.98
C GLU A 14 -3.89 17.87 2.15
N GLU A 15 -3.66 17.94 0.84
CA GLU A 15 -3.81 16.78 -0.05
C GLU A 15 -2.80 15.67 0.26
N LEU A 16 -1.54 16.01 0.58
CA LEU A 16 -0.55 15.01 0.99
C LEU A 16 -0.92 14.40 2.35
N ARG A 17 -1.41 15.21 3.29
CA ARG A 17 -1.88 14.71 4.61
C ARG A 17 -3.05 13.75 4.46
N LYS A 18 -4.03 14.05 3.61
CA LYS A 18 -5.16 13.14 3.34
C LYS A 18 -4.70 11.80 2.77
N LYS A 19 -3.77 11.82 1.81
CA LYS A 19 -3.18 10.60 1.25
C LYS A 19 -2.47 9.77 2.32
N ASN A 20 -1.67 10.43 3.16
CA ASN A 20 -0.96 9.77 4.24
C ASN A 20 -1.91 9.15 5.30
N ILE A 21 -2.92 9.91 5.73
CA ILE A 21 -3.93 9.42 6.68
C ILE A 21 -4.69 8.22 6.11
N ARG A 22 -5.07 8.26 4.82
CA ARG A 22 -5.70 7.13 4.15
C ARG A 22 -4.80 5.89 4.17
N ALA A 23 -3.55 6.03 3.76
CA ALA A 23 -2.59 4.93 3.74
C ALA A 23 -2.40 4.33 5.14
N HIS A 24 -2.21 5.17 6.16
CA HIS A 24 -2.04 4.71 7.54
C HIS A 24 -3.26 3.98 8.10
N ARG A 25 -4.49 4.38 7.73
CA ARG A 25 -5.71 3.66 8.12
C ARG A 25 -5.74 2.26 7.52
N LEU A 26 -5.52 2.14 6.21
CA LEU A 26 -5.51 0.85 5.51
C LEU A 26 -4.36 -0.05 6.00
N VAL A 27 -3.18 0.52 6.23
CA VAL A 27 -2.03 -0.21 6.80
C VAL A 27 -2.36 -0.74 8.20
N ARG A 28 -3.02 0.06 9.03
CA ARG A 28 -3.46 -0.38 10.35
C ARG A 28 -4.45 -1.54 10.24
N GLU A 29 -5.48 -1.41 9.41
CA GLU A 29 -6.46 -2.47 9.19
C GLU A 29 -5.80 -3.75 8.65
N LEU A 30 -4.83 -3.62 7.74
CA LEU A 30 -4.08 -4.75 7.18
C LEU A 30 -3.23 -5.45 8.24
N ASN A 31 -2.56 -4.69 9.10
CA ASN A 31 -1.70 -5.21 10.16
C ASN A 31 -2.50 -5.81 11.33
N ASP A 32 -3.70 -5.30 11.61
CA ASP A 32 -4.60 -5.79 12.66
C ASP A 32 -5.46 -6.99 12.20
N ALA A 33 -5.50 -7.29 10.89
CA ALA A 33 -6.26 -8.40 10.34
C ALA A 33 -5.74 -9.77 10.79
N ASP A 34 -6.66 -10.73 10.97
CA ASP A 34 -6.30 -12.11 11.30
C ASP A 34 -5.37 -12.72 10.23
N PRO A 35 -4.30 -13.45 10.61
CA PRO A 35 -3.40 -14.08 9.65
C PRO A 35 -4.09 -14.98 8.62
N GLU A 36 -5.22 -15.59 8.96
CA GLU A 36 -6.00 -16.48 8.09
C GLU A 36 -7.08 -15.73 7.28
N ALA A 37 -7.28 -14.43 7.49
CA ALA A 37 -8.25 -13.62 6.75
C ALA A 37 -7.73 -13.19 5.37
N PHE A 38 -7.36 -14.16 4.53
CA PHE A 38 -6.70 -13.93 3.24
C PHE A 38 -7.48 -13.00 2.30
N GLU A 39 -8.79 -13.19 2.17
CA GLU A 39 -9.63 -12.36 1.29
C GLU A 39 -9.68 -10.90 1.76
N THR A 40 -9.80 -10.67 3.07
CA THR A 40 -9.79 -9.33 3.67
C THR A 40 -8.43 -8.65 3.46
N LYS A 41 -7.33 -9.37 3.71
CA LYS A 41 -5.98 -8.84 3.51
C LYS A 41 -5.75 -8.50 2.04
N GLU A 42 -6.17 -9.36 1.11
CA GLU A 42 -6.05 -9.08 -0.32
C GLU A 42 -6.85 -7.82 -0.72
N ALA A 43 -8.09 -7.68 -0.23
CA ALA A 43 -8.91 -6.50 -0.50
C ALA A 43 -8.22 -5.21 0.01
N LEU A 44 -7.67 -5.24 1.22
CA LEU A 44 -6.93 -4.12 1.81
C LEU A 44 -5.66 -3.78 1.02
N ILE A 45 -4.91 -4.77 0.53
CA ILE A 45 -3.73 -4.55 -0.31
C ILE A 45 -4.13 -3.86 -1.63
N ARG A 46 -5.20 -4.35 -2.27
CA ARG A 46 -5.70 -3.77 -3.52
C ARG A 46 -6.23 -2.36 -3.35
N GLU A 47 -6.79 -2.05 -2.19
CA GLU A 47 -7.20 -0.69 -1.86
C GLU A 47 -5.98 0.19 -1.54
N LEU A 48 -4.99 -0.31 -0.79
CA LEU A 48 -3.82 0.44 -0.39
C LEU A 48 -2.93 0.84 -1.58
N PHE A 49 -2.68 -0.11 -2.48
CA PHE A 49 -1.73 0.06 -3.59
C PHE A 49 -2.34 0.77 -4.80
N GLY A 50 -1.47 1.34 -5.64
CA GLY A 50 -1.89 1.92 -6.91
C GLY A 50 -2.36 0.84 -7.87
N THR A 51 -1.62 -0.26 -7.95
CA THR A 51 -2.03 -1.48 -8.67
C THR A 51 -1.42 -2.72 -8.02
N ALA A 52 -2.18 -3.82 -8.02
CA ALA A 52 -1.69 -5.15 -7.63
C ALA A 52 -2.19 -6.21 -8.60
N GLY A 53 -1.32 -7.12 -9.03
CA GLY A 53 -1.64 -8.26 -9.89
C GLY A 53 -2.45 -9.35 -9.16
N GLU A 54 -2.36 -10.59 -9.63
CA GLU A 54 -3.00 -11.75 -9.00
C GLU A 54 -2.36 -12.09 -7.65
N LYS A 55 -3.17 -12.46 -6.65
CA LYS A 55 -2.74 -13.02 -5.36
C LYS A 55 -1.58 -12.25 -4.66
N PRO A 56 -1.73 -10.94 -4.40
CA PRO A 56 -0.73 -10.21 -3.63
C PRO A 56 -0.74 -10.65 -2.16
N GLY A 57 0.43 -10.88 -1.59
CA GLY A 57 0.63 -11.28 -0.19
C GLY A 57 1.48 -10.28 0.57
N ILE A 58 1.02 -9.89 1.75
CA ILE A 58 1.78 -9.07 2.70
C ILE A 58 1.70 -9.72 4.08
N GLU A 59 2.86 -9.98 4.66
CA GLU A 59 3.01 -10.49 6.02
C GLU A 59 2.93 -9.35 7.06
N HIS A 60 2.86 -9.70 8.34
CA HIS A 60 2.62 -8.74 9.42
C HIS A 60 3.55 -7.51 9.45
N ASN A 61 3.01 -6.40 9.97
CA ASN A 61 3.70 -5.11 10.18
C ASN A 61 4.23 -4.46 8.90
N PHE A 62 3.42 -4.36 7.85
CA PHE A 62 3.76 -3.57 6.68
C PHE A 62 3.71 -2.06 6.97
N HIS A 63 4.56 -1.27 6.31
CA HIS A 63 4.59 0.19 6.44
C HIS A 63 4.74 0.87 5.07
N CYS A 64 3.97 1.94 4.84
CA CYS A 64 4.17 2.85 3.72
C CYS A 64 3.52 4.21 3.97
N ASP A 65 4.03 5.27 3.33
CA ASP A 65 3.54 6.64 3.55
C ASP A 65 2.30 7.01 2.71
N ILE A 66 2.19 6.50 1.48
CA ILE A 66 1.15 6.94 0.50
C ILE A 66 0.35 5.77 -0.06
N GLY A 67 0.96 4.58 -0.18
CA GLY A 67 0.33 3.38 -0.73
C GLY A 67 0.11 3.42 -2.24
N THR A 68 -0.56 4.46 -2.76
CA THR A 68 -1.03 4.53 -4.16
C THR A 68 0.07 4.63 -5.22
N ASN A 69 1.34 4.82 -4.83
CA ASN A 69 2.48 4.79 -5.75
C ASN A 69 3.13 3.39 -5.84
N ILE A 70 2.63 2.44 -5.05
CA ILE A 70 3.14 1.08 -5.03
C ILE A 70 2.39 0.31 -6.12
N HIS A 71 3.16 -0.25 -7.04
CA HIS A 71 2.65 -1.01 -8.17
C HIS A 71 3.37 -2.36 -8.20
N VAL A 72 2.62 -3.44 -7.97
CA VAL A 72 3.17 -4.79 -7.90
C VAL A 72 2.51 -5.72 -8.91
N GLY A 73 3.28 -6.69 -9.40
CA GLY A 73 2.81 -7.70 -10.36
C GLY A 73 2.11 -8.89 -9.68
N ASP A 74 1.93 -9.96 -10.46
CA ASP A 74 1.30 -11.19 -10.00
C ASP A 74 2.18 -11.92 -8.97
N HIS A 75 1.54 -12.56 -8.00
CA HIS A 75 2.17 -13.37 -6.94
C HIS A 75 3.21 -12.61 -6.12
N PHE A 76 3.04 -11.28 -6.00
CA PHE A 76 3.88 -10.45 -5.14
C PHE A 76 3.79 -10.93 -3.68
N TYR A 77 4.94 -10.97 -2.99
CA TYR A 77 5.02 -11.30 -1.58
C TYR A 77 5.98 -10.36 -0.86
N ALA A 78 5.51 -9.74 0.23
CA ALA A 78 6.33 -8.98 1.16
C ALA A 78 6.35 -9.67 2.53
N GLY A 79 7.55 -9.95 3.05
CA GLY A 79 7.72 -10.52 4.38
C GLY A 79 7.51 -9.52 5.52
N CYS A 80 7.69 -10.01 6.75
CA CYS A 80 7.45 -9.26 7.98
C CYS A 80 8.19 -7.93 8.01
N ASN A 81 7.56 -6.88 8.53
CA ASN A 81 8.17 -5.56 8.74
C ASN A 81 8.65 -4.86 7.44
N CYS A 82 8.19 -5.28 6.26
CA CYS A 82 8.52 -4.61 5.01
C CYS A 82 8.08 -3.13 5.06
N THR A 83 8.98 -2.23 4.67
CA THR A 83 8.78 -0.78 4.68
C THR A 83 9.11 -0.23 3.30
N ILE A 84 8.17 0.53 2.73
CA ILE A 84 8.27 1.14 1.40
C ILE A 84 8.12 2.65 1.49
#